data_AF-A0A1V5DCK0-F1
#
_entry.id   AF-A0A1V5DCK0-F1
#
_cell.length_a   1.000
_cell.length_b   1.000
_cell.length_c   1.000
_cell.angle_alpha   90.00
_cell.angle_beta   90.00
_cell.angle_gamma   90.00
#
_symmetry.space_group_name_H-M   'P 1'
#
loop_
_entity.id
_entity.type
_entity.pdbx_description
1 polymer ?
#
loop_
_entity_poly.entity_id
_entity_poly.type
_entity_poly.pdbx_seq_one_letter_code
_entity_poly.pdbx_strand_id
1 'polypeptide(L)'
;MDTKELIDMLNRDFADEHAAIIRYLVHAYQEGEDTPMGAGLLSRSREEMWHMHWLGMIIGRLGGEPDFTPGPYPFDPTSRATMLKSYIEYEEKLIPHYHGEAEKVDDPHIRRVLHREAWESAIHARRFQRMLDKLSPEDAGGLPQGDHELPPAFLEMLQQELIGKYNEMLRHLRLSWLSQRDGAKGWALMDQSMEKMKQLALFAEAVAEDGAVPRLIPESMDAGQAVEQALRKALGDVREALGRHTRLQEDGEFKKHSGLVMKMDLTVQQESHQAEEIEDWLK
;
A
#
# COMPACT_ATOMS: atom_id res chain seq x y z
N MET A 1 28.33 7.03 -9.11
CA MET A 1 27.77 5.87 -8.37
C MET A 1 27.64 4.71 -9.34
N ASP A 2 27.95 3.48 -8.95
CA ASP A 2 27.71 2.32 -9.82
C ASP A 2 26.23 1.87 -9.80
N THR A 3 25.84 0.98 -10.72
CA THR A 3 24.43 0.53 -10.83
C THR A 3 23.93 -0.16 -9.57
N LYS A 4 24.78 -0.93 -8.89
CA LYS A 4 24.37 -1.66 -7.69
C LYS A 4 24.17 -0.68 -6.53
N GLU A 5 25.13 0.22 -6.33
CA GLU A 5 25.01 1.30 -5.34
C GLU A 5 23.76 2.14 -5.57
N LEU A 6 23.39 2.40 -6.83
CA LEU A 6 22.18 3.13 -7.19
C LEU A 6 20.91 2.34 -6.87
N ILE A 7 20.85 1.06 -7.21
CA ILE A 7 19.72 0.20 -6.85
C ILE A 7 19.56 0.11 -5.32
N ASP A 8 20.67 -0.07 -4.59
CA ASP A 8 20.67 -0.15 -3.14
C ASP A 8 20.23 1.18 -2.50
N MET A 9 20.52 2.32 -3.15
CA MET A 9 20.02 3.64 -2.75
C MET A 9 18.51 3.75 -2.94
N LEU A 10 18.05 3.53 -4.16
CA LEU A 10 16.63 3.64 -4.51
C LEU A 10 15.75 2.66 -3.74
N ASN A 11 16.28 1.49 -3.34
CA ASN A 11 15.55 0.55 -2.49
C ASN A 11 15.35 1.07 -1.05
N ARG A 12 16.25 1.91 -0.53
CA ARG A 12 16.03 2.56 0.77
C ARG A 12 14.91 3.59 0.66
N ASP A 13 14.92 4.39 -0.40
CA ASP A 13 13.86 5.36 -0.69
C ASP A 13 12.52 4.64 -0.87
N PHE A 14 12.51 3.53 -1.64
CA PHE A 14 11.33 2.71 -1.84
C PHE A 14 10.76 2.19 -0.51
N ALA A 15 11.63 1.76 0.40
CA ALA A 15 11.23 1.28 1.72
C ALA A 15 10.62 2.41 2.59
N ASP A 16 11.18 3.62 2.51
CA ASP A 16 10.66 4.82 3.17
C ASP A 16 9.26 5.19 2.63
N GLU A 17 9.10 5.22 1.31
CA GLU A 17 7.79 5.45 0.67
C GLU A 17 6.76 4.38 1.07
N HIS A 18 7.17 3.12 1.09
CA HIS A 18 6.29 2.01 1.49
C HIS A 18 5.84 2.13 2.95
N ALA A 19 6.73 2.56 3.84
CA ALA A 19 6.40 2.81 5.24
C ALA A 19 5.39 3.97 5.38
N ALA A 20 5.58 5.07 4.63
CA ALA A 20 4.66 6.20 4.61
C ALA A 20 3.26 5.80 4.08
N ILE A 21 3.20 5.02 2.99
CA ILE A 21 1.94 4.46 2.45
C ILE A 21 1.16 3.74 3.54
N ILE A 22 1.80 2.79 4.24
CA ILE A 22 1.15 1.98 5.28
C ILE A 22 0.61 2.90 6.38
N ARG A 23 1.40 3.87 6.84
CA ARG A 23 1.01 4.78 7.94
C ARG A 23 -0.19 5.63 7.55
N TYR A 24 -0.13 6.28 6.41
CA TYR A 24 -1.18 7.19 5.98
C TYR A 24 -2.45 6.45 5.59
N LEU A 25 -2.33 5.26 4.98
CA LEU A 25 -3.48 4.45 4.60
C LEU A 25 -4.20 3.88 5.82
N VAL A 26 -3.46 3.30 6.78
CA VAL A 26 -4.04 2.77 8.02
C VAL A 26 -4.75 3.88 8.79
N HIS A 27 -4.10 5.04 8.95
CA HIS A 27 -4.73 6.16 9.66
C HIS A 27 -5.95 6.71 8.90
N ALA A 28 -5.92 6.74 7.56
CA ALA A 28 -7.07 7.13 6.76
C ALA A 28 -8.28 6.23 6.99
N TYR A 29 -8.09 4.91 7.03
CA TYR A 29 -9.17 3.96 7.33
C TYR A 29 -9.73 4.16 8.73
N GLN A 30 -8.86 4.35 9.72
CA GLN A 30 -9.28 4.56 11.12
C GLN A 30 -10.09 5.85 11.33
N GLU A 31 -9.78 6.91 10.57
CA GLU A 31 -10.55 8.15 10.62
C GLU A 31 -11.81 8.11 9.75
N GLY A 32 -11.99 7.08 8.92
CA GLY A 32 -13.02 7.01 7.88
C GLY A 32 -12.64 7.82 6.63
N GLU A 33 -12.60 7.17 5.46
CA GLU A 33 -12.16 7.78 4.20
C GLU A 33 -13.04 8.96 3.74
N ASP A 34 -14.28 9.02 4.20
CA ASP A 34 -15.26 10.06 3.87
C ASP A 34 -15.17 11.28 4.80
N THR A 35 -14.36 11.23 5.86
CA THR A 35 -14.12 12.38 6.73
C THR A 35 -13.07 13.33 6.15
N PRO A 36 -13.08 14.63 6.51
CA PRO A 36 -12.05 15.56 6.03
C PRO A 36 -10.62 15.14 6.39
N MET A 37 -10.41 14.46 7.52
CA MET A 37 -9.11 13.95 7.93
C MET A 37 -8.74 12.69 7.14
N GLY A 38 -9.63 11.69 7.09
CA GLY A 38 -9.38 10.45 6.37
C GLY A 38 -9.14 10.67 4.88
N ALA A 39 -9.96 11.49 4.21
CA ALA A 39 -9.74 11.89 2.82
C ALA A 39 -8.40 12.62 2.61
N GLY A 40 -8.01 13.43 3.60
CA GLY A 40 -6.72 14.14 3.61
C GLY A 40 -5.52 13.20 3.68
N LEU A 41 -5.58 12.20 4.56
CA LEU A 41 -4.58 11.14 4.74
C LEU A 41 -4.51 10.22 3.51
N LEU A 42 -5.66 9.78 3.02
CA LEU A 42 -5.76 8.93 1.83
C LEU A 42 -5.16 9.62 0.59
N SER A 43 -5.37 10.94 0.45
CA SER A 43 -4.74 11.71 -0.62
C SER A 43 -3.22 11.70 -0.56
N ARG A 44 -2.60 11.63 0.64
CA ARG A 44 -1.14 11.54 0.79
C ARG A 44 -0.64 10.15 0.53
N SER A 45 -1.32 9.14 1.10
CA SER A 45 -1.03 7.74 0.80
C SER A 45 -1.00 7.45 -0.70
N ARG A 46 -1.93 8.03 -1.49
CA ARG A 46 -1.93 7.93 -2.96
C ARG A 46 -0.75 8.62 -3.64
N GLU A 47 -0.26 9.74 -3.08
CA GLU A 47 0.94 10.42 -3.57
C GLU A 47 2.18 9.53 -3.29
N GLU A 48 2.31 8.93 -2.09
CA GLU A 48 3.41 8.00 -1.78
C GLU A 48 3.36 6.71 -2.60
N MET A 49 2.16 6.17 -2.88
CA MET A 49 1.98 5.04 -3.81
C MET A 49 2.55 5.36 -5.20
N TRP A 50 2.47 6.62 -5.60
CA TRP A 50 2.99 7.09 -6.87
C TRP A 50 4.52 7.27 -6.85
N HIS A 51 5.09 7.69 -5.71
CA HIS A 51 6.55 7.74 -5.49
C HIS A 51 7.14 6.32 -5.52
N MET A 52 6.54 5.41 -4.74
CA MET A 52 6.88 3.99 -4.74
C MET A 52 6.80 3.38 -6.16
N HIS A 53 5.81 3.77 -6.96
CA HIS A 53 5.70 3.34 -8.36
C HIS A 53 6.86 3.85 -9.23
N TRP A 54 7.29 5.10 -9.10
CA TRP A 54 8.44 5.62 -9.85
C TRP A 54 9.72 4.86 -9.50
N LEU A 55 9.99 4.70 -8.20
CA LEU A 55 11.17 4.02 -7.70
C LEU A 55 11.18 2.55 -8.15
N GLY A 56 10.06 1.83 -7.98
CA GLY A 56 9.92 0.44 -8.42
C GLY A 56 10.18 0.25 -9.92
N MET A 57 9.67 1.16 -10.76
CA MET A 57 9.93 1.16 -12.21
C MET A 57 11.40 1.42 -12.55
N ILE A 58 12.05 2.36 -11.86
CA ILE A 58 13.47 2.67 -12.08
C ILE A 58 14.33 1.49 -11.66
N ILE A 59 14.10 0.93 -10.47
CA ILE A 59 14.82 -0.25 -9.95
C ILE A 59 14.72 -1.42 -10.94
N GLY A 60 13.50 -1.75 -11.38
CA GLY A 60 13.28 -2.80 -12.38
C GLY A 60 13.99 -2.55 -13.71
N ARG A 61 14.05 -1.29 -14.17
CA ARG A 61 14.75 -0.91 -15.40
C ARG A 61 16.27 -1.04 -15.27
N LEU A 62 16.82 -0.78 -14.10
CA LEU A 62 18.24 -0.96 -13.79
C LEU A 62 18.62 -2.45 -13.64
N GLY A 63 17.63 -3.36 -13.67
CA GLY A 63 17.83 -4.81 -13.49
C GLY A 63 17.87 -5.24 -12.03
N GLY A 64 17.47 -4.36 -11.10
CA GLY A 64 17.27 -4.69 -9.69
C GLY A 64 15.85 -5.18 -9.41
N GLU A 65 15.61 -5.58 -8.17
CA GLU A 65 14.28 -5.89 -7.66
C GLU A 65 13.94 -4.97 -6.48
N PRO A 66 12.70 -4.45 -6.40
CA PRO A 66 12.25 -3.67 -5.24
C PRO A 66 12.19 -4.50 -3.97
N ASP A 67 12.68 -3.94 -2.86
CA ASP A 67 12.56 -4.51 -1.52
C ASP A 67 11.29 -3.98 -0.84
N PHE A 68 10.31 -4.85 -0.62
CA PHE A 68 9.02 -4.52 0.00
C PHE A 68 9.07 -4.57 1.54
N THR A 69 10.27 -4.62 2.13
CA THR A 69 10.44 -4.45 3.57
C THR A 69 10.30 -2.95 3.89
N PRO A 70 9.27 -2.53 4.65
CA PRO A 70 9.08 -1.12 4.95
C PRO A 70 10.24 -0.56 5.78
N GLY A 71 10.60 0.68 5.49
CA GLY A 71 11.60 1.44 6.23
C GLY A 71 11.17 1.74 7.67
N PRO A 72 12.12 2.13 8.53
CA PRO A 72 11.79 2.56 9.89
C PRO A 72 10.97 3.85 9.86
N TYR A 73 9.80 3.83 10.49
CA TYR A 73 8.93 5.00 10.57
C TYR A 73 8.76 5.46 12.03
N PRO A 74 9.23 6.66 12.41
CA PRO A 74 8.99 7.20 13.74
C PRO A 74 7.50 7.47 13.91
N PHE A 75 6.87 6.87 14.92
CA PHE A 75 5.43 6.92 15.09
C PHE A 75 5.05 6.99 16.56
N ASP A 76 4.40 8.09 16.95
CA ASP A 76 3.79 8.27 18.27
C ASP A 76 2.25 8.18 18.17
N PRO A 77 1.65 7.02 18.50
CA PRO A 77 0.21 6.78 18.42
C PRO A 77 -0.56 7.25 19.66
N THR A 78 -0.03 8.15 20.50
CA THR A 78 -0.71 8.56 21.73
C THR A 78 -1.92 9.48 21.50
N SER A 79 -1.90 10.30 20.44
CA SER A 79 -3.05 11.09 20.01
C SER A 79 -2.99 11.46 18.52
N ARG A 80 -4.08 11.95 17.93
CA ARG A 80 -4.07 12.51 16.56
C ARG A 80 -2.98 13.57 16.37
N ALA A 81 -2.79 14.42 17.38
CA ALA A 81 -1.77 15.46 17.31
C ALA A 81 -0.34 14.90 17.26
N THR A 82 -0.03 13.85 18.03
CA THR A 82 1.32 13.24 18.02
C THR A 82 1.57 12.41 16.76
N MET A 83 0.53 11.77 16.22
CA MET A 83 0.59 11.07 14.93
C MET A 83 0.90 12.06 13.81
N LEU A 84 0.15 13.16 13.69
CA LEU A 84 0.40 14.18 12.67
C LEU A 84 1.77 14.86 12.82
N LYS A 85 2.24 15.09 14.04
CA LYS A 85 3.60 15.60 14.28
C LYS A 85 4.67 14.63 13.79
N SER A 86 4.48 13.34 14.05
CA SER A 86 5.37 12.29 13.55
C SER A 86 5.46 12.31 12.02
N TYR A 87 4.32 12.54 11.33
CA TYR A 87 4.27 12.64 9.87
C TYR A 87 4.99 13.89 9.36
N ILE A 88 4.78 15.04 9.98
CA ILE A 88 5.47 16.29 9.63
C ILE A 88 6.99 16.11 9.77
N GLU A 89 7.44 15.57 10.91
CA GLU A 89 8.86 15.34 11.16
C GLU A 89 9.49 14.34 10.18
N TYR A 90 8.74 13.33 9.75
CA TYR A 90 9.20 12.36 8.76
C TYR A 90 9.39 13.02 7.39
N GLU A 91 8.35 13.71 6.90
CA GLU A 91 8.34 14.40 5.61
C GLU A 91 9.42 15.48 5.52
N GLU A 92 9.63 16.25 6.60
CA GLU A 92 10.67 17.28 6.63
C GLU A 92 12.09 16.71 6.55
N LYS A 93 12.32 15.49 7.06
CA LYS A 93 13.61 14.80 6.98
C LYS A 93 13.90 14.26 5.58
N LEU A 94 12.87 13.87 4.82
CA LEU A 94 13.03 13.39 3.45
C LEU A 94 13.50 14.47 2.48
N ILE A 95 13.19 15.75 2.73
CA ILE A 95 13.58 16.86 1.86
C ILE A 95 15.11 16.96 1.65
N PRO A 96 15.95 17.16 2.70
CA PRO A 96 17.40 17.19 2.51
C PRO A 96 17.99 15.83 2.11
N HIS A 97 17.34 14.72 2.48
CA HIS A 97 17.73 13.37 2.07
C HIS A 97 17.70 13.23 0.54
N TYR A 98 16.53 13.45 -0.07
CA TYR A 98 16.37 13.35 -1.52
C TYR A 98 17.20 14.35 -2.30
N HIS A 99 17.36 15.59 -1.80
CA HIS A 99 18.28 16.55 -2.41
C HIS A 99 19.73 16.07 -2.41
N GLY A 100 20.19 15.51 -1.28
CA GLY A 100 21.55 15.00 -1.15
C GLY A 100 21.81 13.75 -2.00
N GLU A 101 20.80 12.92 -2.24
CA GLU A 101 20.92 11.78 -3.15
C GLU A 101 20.88 12.19 -4.61
N ALA A 102 20.02 13.14 -4.97
CA ALA A 102 19.99 13.71 -6.32
C ALA A 102 21.36 14.26 -6.74
N GLU A 103 22.15 14.82 -5.82
CA GLU A 103 23.52 15.28 -6.09
C GLU A 103 24.50 14.17 -6.51
N LYS A 104 24.26 12.93 -6.06
CA LYS A 104 25.13 11.77 -6.29
C LYS A 104 24.79 10.98 -7.57
N VAL A 105 23.64 11.28 -8.19
CA VAL A 105 23.12 10.59 -9.36
C VAL A 105 23.44 11.36 -10.63
N ASP A 106 23.97 10.67 -11.65
CA ASP A 106 24.28 11.27 -12.96
C ASP A 106 23.07 11.23 -13.92
N ASP A 107 22.22 10.21 -13.82
CA ASP A 107 21.06 10.06 -14.71
C ASP A 107 20.07 11.22 -14.53
N PRO A 108 19.82 12.02 -15.58
CA PRO A 108 19.01 13.23 -15.44
C PRO A 108 17.53 12.95 -15.17
N HIS A 109 17.01 11.76 -15.52
CA HIS A 109 15.65 11.38 -15.19
C HIS A 109 15.52 11.01 -13.72
N ILE A 110 16.42 10.17 -13.20
CA ILE A 110 16.41 9.76 -11.79
C ILE A 110 16.61 10.97 -10.87
N ARG A 111 17.55 11.88 -11.22
CA ARG A 111 17.72 13.16 -10.51
C ARG A 111 16.43 13.99 -10.42
N ARG A 112 15.64 14.03 -11.50
CA ARG A 112 14.36 14.75 -11.52
C ARG A 112 13.30 14.08 -10.65
N VAL A 113 13.31 12.75 -10.55
CA VAL A 113 12.41 12.00 -9.67
C VAL A 113 12.75 12.29 -8.21
N LEU A 114 14.03 12.20 -7.81
CA LEU A 114 14.46 12.51 -6.44
C LEU A 114 14.17 13.96 -6.05
N HIS A 115 14.45 14.93 -6.94
CA HIS A 115 14.03 16.32 -6.69
C HIS A 115 12.52 16.47 -6.57
N ARG A 116 11.75 15.63 -7.26
CA ARG A 116 10.30 15.64 -7.21
C ARG A 116 9.77 15.13 -5.88
N GLU A 117 10.29 14.00 -5.42
CA GLU A 117 9.99 13.46 -4.10
C GLU A 117 10.28 14.52 -3.03
N ALA A 118 11.45 15.18 -3.08
CA ALA A 118 11.80 16.25 -2.14
C ALA A 118 10.78 17.39 -2.05
N TRP A 119 10.28 17.92 -3.18
CA TRP A 119 9.31 19.03 -3.12
C TRP A 119 7.89 18.56 -2.84
N GLU A 120 7.53 17.33 -3.19
CA GLU A 120 6.25 16.72 -2.81
C GLU A 120 6.20 16.45 -1.29
N SER A 121 7.27 15.92 -0.67
CA SER A 121 7.38 15.79 0.81
C SER A 121 7.25 17.14 1.52
N ALA A 122 7.86 18.20 0.98
CA ALA A 122 7.68 19.56 1.52
C ALA A 122 6.22 20.05 1.47
N ILE A 123 5.47 19.63 0.44
CA ILE A 123 4.03 19.92 0.31
C ILE A 123 3.22 19.07 1.30
N HIS A 124 3.59 17.80 1.50
CA HIS A 124 2.98 16.88 2.46
C HIS A 124 3.12 17.37 3.89
N ALA A 125 4.34 17.73 4.33
CA ALA A 125 4.58 18.33 5.65
C ALA A 125 3.66 19.53 5.91
N ARG A 126 3.56 20.46 4.94
CA ARG A 126 2.65 21.62 5.03
C ARG A 126 1.17 21.24 5.04
N ARG A 127 0.79 20.11 4.43
CA ARG A 127 -0.58 19.59 4.45
C ARG A 127 -0.88 18.96 5.82
N PHE A 128 0.01 18.17 6.38
CA PHE A 128 -0.13 17.62 7.74
C PHE A 128 -0.16 18.71 8.80
N GLN A 129 0.71 19.72 8.70
CA GLN A 129 0.67 20.88 9.60
C GLN A 129 -0.70 21.58 9.56
N ARG A 130 -1.27 21.78 8.37
CA ARG A 130 -2.61 22.36 8.23
C ARG A 130 -3.72 21.45 8.76
N MET A 131 -3.56 20.13 8.74
CA MET A 131 -4.51 19.23 9.39
C MET A 131 -4.40 19.37 10.91
N LEU A 132 -3.18 19.40 11.45
CA LEU A 132 -2.90 19.58 12.87
C LEU A 132 -3.47 20.89 13.40
N ASP A 133 -3.23 22.01 12.70
CA ASP A 133 -3.70 23.34 13.09
C ASP A 133 -5.23 23.47 13.13
N LYS A 134 -5.95 22.59 12.44
CA LYS A 134 -7.41 22.58 12.36
C LYS A 134 -8.08 21.70 13.41
N LEU A 135 -7.31 20.90 14.15
CA LEU A 135 -7.87 20.05 15.18
C LEU A 135 -8.44 20.88 16.33
N SER A 136 -9.62 20.51 16.80
CA SER A 136 -10.11 20.99 18.09
C SER A 136 -9.22 20.43 19.23
N PRO A 137 -9.19 21.04 20.42
CA PRO A 137 -8.45 20.50 21.56
C PRO A 137 -8.87 19.06 21.92
N GLU A 138 -10.14 18.72 21.72
CA GLU A 138 -10.67 17.37 21.94
C GLU A 138 -10.13 16.38 20.91
N ASP A 139 -10.26 16.70 19.62
CA ASP A 139 -9.76 15.84 18.54
C ASP A 139 -8.24 15.65 18.63
N ALA A 140 -7.51 16.71 18.96
CA ALA A 140 -6.06 16.70 19.11
C ALA A 140 -5.57 15.71 20.18
N GLY A 141 -6.33 15.57 21.27
CA GLY A 141 -6.03 14.64 22.37
C GLY A 141 -6.64 13.24 22.17
N GLY A 142 -7.58 13.08 21.24
CA GLY A 142 -8.26 11.81 20.98
C GLY A 142 -7.51 10.88 20.03
N LEU A 143 -8.04 9.67 19.93
CA LEU A 143 -7.67 8.66 18.93
C LEU A 143 -8.87 8.32 18.05
N PRO A 144 -8.66 7.73 16.87
CA PRO A 144 -9.70 6.99 16.18
C PRO A 144 -10.40 6.02 17.12
N GLN A 145 -11.72 5.95 17.00
CA GLN A 145 -12.58 5.05 17.78
C GLN A 145 -13.42 4.23 16.79
N GLY A 146 -13.97 3.11 17.24
CA GLY A 146 -14.92 2.34 16.45
C GLY A 146 -16.00 1.72 17.31
N ASP A 147 -16.88 0.98 16.66
CA ASP A 147 -18.12 0.50 17.29
C ASP A 147 -17.88 -0.71 18.22
N HIS A 148 -16.79 -1.45 18.02
CA HIS A 148 -16.40 -2.64 18.80
C HIS A 148 -17.52 -3.69 18.87
N GLU A 149 -18.20 -3.92 17.74
CA GLU A 149 -19.36 -4.81 17.61
C GLU A 149 -19.01 -6.16 16.97
N LEU A 150 -17.89 -6.26 16.23
CA LEU A 150 -17.53 -7.48 15.52
C LEU A 150 -17.09 -8.59 16.47
N PRO A 151 -17.54 -9.85 16.26
CA PRO A 151 -17.02 -10.98 17.02
C PRO A 151 -15.50 -11.11 16.83
N PRO A 152 -14.71 -11.37 17.90
CA PRO A 152 -13.25 -11.41 17.79
C PRO A 152 -12.70 -12.36 16.71
N ALA A 153 -13.34 -13.53 16.53
CA ALA A 153 -12.96 -14.48 15.49
C ALA A 153 -13.25 -13.96 14.07
N PHE A 154 -14.31 -13.18 13.90
CA PHE A 154 -14.66 -12.57 12.62
C PHE A 154 -13.72 -11.41 12.29
N LEU A 155 -13.41 -10.55 13.27
CA LEU A 155 -12.41 -9.49 13.13
C LEU A 155 -11.03 -10.06 12.75
N GLU A 156 -10.60 -11.14 13.40
CA GLU A 156 -9.33 -11.81 13.05
C GLU A 156 -9.37 -12.36 11.62
N MET A 157 -10.48 -12.95 11.19
CA MET A 157 -10.65 -13.42 9.81
C MET A 157 -10.51 -12.27 8.80
N LEU A 158 -11.18 -11.13 9.02
CA LEU A 158 -11.07 -9.96 8.13
C LEU A 158 -9.62 -9.45 8.04
N GLN A 159 -8.91 -9.45 9.16
CA GLN A 159 -7.50 -9.05 9.18
C GLN A 159 -6.60 -10.01 8.41
N GLN A 160 -6.86 -11.32 8.45
CA GLN A 160 -6.10 -12.29 7.66
C GLN A 160 -6.36 -12.12 6.15
N GLU A 161 -7.61 -11.87 5.75
CA GLU A 161 -7.90 -11.59 4.34
C GLU A 161 -7.31 -10.24 3.89
N LEU A 162 -7.27 -9.23 4.77
CA LEU A 162 -6.57 -7.97 4.50
C LEU A 162 -5.06 -8.20 4.25
N ILE A 163 -4.39 -8.97 5.11
CA ILE A 163 -2.96 -9.30 4.96
C ILE A 163 -2.73 -10.05 3.65
N GLY A 164 -3.55 -11.07 3.36
CA GLY A 164 -3.45 -11.84 2.12
C GLY A 164 -3.62 -10.95 0.89
N LYS A 165 -4.65 -10.12 0.88
CA LYS A 165 -4.95 -9.23 -0.24
C LYS A 165 -3.87 -8.17 -0.45
N TYR A 166 -3.30 -7.64 0.64
CA TYR A 166 -2.17 -6.72 0.56
C TYR A 166 -0.95 -7.36 -0.10
N ASN A 167 -0.62 -8.59 0.28
CA ASN A 167 0.51 -9.31 -0.30
C ASN A 167 0.30 -9.70 -1.76
N GLU A 168 -0.92 -10.07 -2.14
CA GLU A 168 -1.26 -10.24 -3.56
C GLU A 168 -1.07 -8.93 -4.34
N MET A 169 -1.51 -7.78 -3.81
CA MET A 169 -1.35 -6.48 -4.46
C MET A 169 0.13 -6.17 -4.71
N LEU A 170 0.98 -6.30 -3.68
CA LEU A 170 2.42 -6.05 -3.78
C LEU A 170 3.09 -7.00 -4.78
N ARG A 171 2.71 -8.28 -4.81
CA ARG A 171 3.23 -9.26 -5.77
C ARG A 171 2.92 -8.88 -7.22
N HIS A 172 1.72 -8.40 -7.49
CA HIS A 172 1.33 -7.97 -8.84
C HIS A 172 2.03 -6.67 -9.24
N LEU A 173 2.21 -5.71 -8.30
CA LEU A 173 3.04 -4.51 -8.53
C LEU A 173 4.48 -4.90 -8.89
N ARG A 174 5.11 -5.78 -8.08
CA ARG A 174 6.46 -6.30 -8.35
C ARG A 174 6.55 -6.90 -9.75
N LEU A 175 5.65 -7.82 -10.08
CA LEU A 175 5.63 -8.49 -11.38
C LEU A 175 5.45 -7.48 -12.53
N SER A 176 4.59 -6.47 -12.36
CA SER A 176 4.40 -5.40 -13.33
C SER A 176 5.70 -4.64 -13.60
N TRP A 177 6.38 -4.17 -12.54
CA TRP A 177 7.63 -3.41 -12.65
C TRP A 177 8.80 -4.22 -13.23
N LEU A 178 8.81 -5.55 -13.02
CA LEU A 178 9.82 -6.45 -13.60
C LEU A 178 9.49 -6.89 -15.04
N SER A 179 8.24 -6.71 -15.49
CA SER A 179 7.77 -7.12 -16.81
C SER A 179 7.85 -6.01 -17.87
N GLN A 180 8.69 -4.98 -17.68
CA GLN A 180 8.78 -3.82 -18.58
C GLN A 180 9.12 -4.14 -20.05
N ARG A 181 9.68 -5.33 -20.34
CA ARG A 181 9.95 -5.79 -21.73
C ARG A 181 8.71 -6.28 -22.45
N ASP A 182 7.67 -6.66 -21.71
CA ASP A 182 6.37 -7.08 -22.21
C ASP A 182 5.33 -6.10 -21.65
N GLY A 183 5.22 -4.94 -22.30
CA GLY A 183 4.41 -3.84 -21.81
C GLY A 183 2.92 -4.19 -21.65
N ALA A 184 2.38 -5.10 -22.47
CA ALA A 184 1.00 -5.55 -22.36
C ALA A 184 0.79 -6.36 -21.07
N LYS A 185 1.67 -7.34 -20.81
CA LYS A 185 1.63 -8.13 -19.56
C LYS A 185 1.90 -7.25 -18.34
N GLY A 186 2.90 -6.37 -18.42
CA GLY A 186 3.22 -5.44 -17.34
C GLY A 186 2.05 -4.53 -16.99
N TRP A 187 1.32 -4.03 -18.00
CA TRP A 187 0.12 -3.22 -17.79
C TRP A 187 -1.03 -4.02 -17.19
N ALA A 188 -1.31 -5.23 -17.69
CA ALA A 188 -2.36 -6.08 -17.13
C ALA A 188 -2.08 -6.42 -15.65
N LEU A 189 -0.83 -6.75 -15.29
CA LEU A 189 -0.44 -6.95 -13.89
C LEU A 189 -0.64 -5.69 -13.03
N MET A 190 -0.39 -4.49 -13.58
CA MET A 190 -0.69 -3.23 -12.90
C MET A 190 -2.20 -3.07 -12.68
N ASP A 191 -3.03 -3.33 -13.69
CA ASP A 191 -4.48 -3.27 -13.59
C ASP A 191 -4.99 -4.20 -12.48
N GLN A 192 -4.53 -5.45 -12.45
CA GLN A 192 -4.88 -6.39 -11.39
C GLN A 192 -4.42 -5.93 -9.99
N SER A 193 -3.28 -5.24 -9.88
CA SER A 193 -2.83 -4.66 -8.61
C SER A 193 -3.72 -3.49 -8.16
N MET A 194 -4.18 -2.64 -9.09
CA MET A 194 -5.10 -1.55 -8.79
C MET A 194 -6.48 -2.07 -8.38
N GLU A 195 -6.93 -3.19 -8.93
CA GLU A 195 -8.13 -3.88 -8.45
C GLU A 195 -7.94 -4.40 -7.02
N LYS A 196 -6.81 -5.05 -6.72
CA LYS A 196 -6.50 -5.52 -5.37
C LYS A 196 -6.42 -4.37 -4.37
N MET A 197 -5.90 -3.20 -4.76
CA MET A 197 -5.91 -1.99 -3.93
C MET A 197 -7.34 -1.58 -3.54
N LYS A 198 -8.31 -1.65 -4.47
CA LYS A 198 -9.73 -1.40 -4.16
C LYS A 198 -10.29 -2.48 -3.24
N GLN A 199 -9.86 -3.72 -3.40
CA GLN A 199 -10.27 -4.85 -2.56
C GLN A 199 -9.70 -4.75 -1.13
N LEU A 200 -8.61 -4.02 -0.88
CA LEU A 200 -8.14 -3.76 0.49
C LEU A 200 -9.20 -3.05 1.33
N ALA A 201 -9.88 -2.06 0.76
CA ALA A 201 -10.91 -1.28 1.43
C ALA A 201 -12.05 -2.18 1.95
N LEU A 202 -12.36 -3.29 1.26
CA LEU A 202 -13.36 -4.27 1.71
C LEU A 202 -13.11 -4.72 3.15
N PHE A 203 -11.86 -5.07 3.47
CA PHE A 203 -11.49 -5.60 4.77
C PHE A 203 -11.02 -4.51 5.72
N ALA A 204 -10.24 -3.54 5.21
CA ALA A 204 -9.64 -2.50 6.03
C ALA A 204 -10.69 -1.54 6.62
N GLU A 205 -11.74 -1.19 5.88
CA GLU A 205 -12.82 -0.34 6.38
C GLU A 205 -13.55 -1.05 7.53
N ALA A 206 -14.01 -2.28 7.34
CA ALA A 206 -14.73 -3.00 8.40
C ALA A 206 -13.87 -3.25 9.65
N VAL A 207 -12.57 -3.52 9.48
CA VAL A 207 -11.63 -3.63 10.60
C VAL A 207 -11.48 -2.29 11.33
N ALA A 208 -11.38 -1.19 10.58
CA ALA A 208 -11.18 0.14 11.14
C ALA A 208 -12.44 0.71 11.80
N GLU A 209 -13.61 0.53 11.20
CA GLU A 209 -14.92 0.91 11.72
C GLU A 209 -15.24 0.21 13.04
N ASP A 210 -14.78 -1.04 13.21
CA ASP A 210 -14.85 -1.76 14.50
C ASP A 210 -13.86 -1.22 15.55
N GLY A 211 -12.95 -0.33 15.16
CA GLY A 211 -11.98 0.32 16.04
C GLY A 211 -10.63 -0.41 16.15
N ALA A 212 -10.43 -1.48 15.37
CA ALA A 212 -9.14 -2.15 15.30
C ALA A 212 -8.19 -1.45 14.32
N VAL A 213 -6.88 -1.69 14.46
CA VAL A 213 -5.87 -1.16 13.52
C VAL A 213 -5.75 -2.12 12.33
N PRO A 214 -6.03 -1.71 11.08
CA PRO A 214 -5.78 -2.54 9.90
C PRO A 214 -4.34 -3.02 9.81
N ARG A 215 -4.14 -4.33 9.60
CA ARG A 215 -2.81 -4.95 9.46
C ARG A 215 -2.41 -5.07 7.98
N LEU A 216 -1.68 -4.08 7.49
CA LEU A 216 -1.00 -4.14 6.19
C LEU A 216 0.43 -4.64 6.39
N ILE A 217 0.58 -5.95 6.54
CA ILE A 217 1.88 -6.59 6.83
C ILE A 217 2.44 -7.20 5.54
N PRO A 218 3.54 -6.66 4.98
CA PRO A 218 4.18 -7.27 3.84
C PRO A 218 4.93 -8.55 4.26
N GLU A 219 4.80 -9.57 3.45
CA GLU A 219 5.53 -10.83 3.53
C GLU A 219 6.73 -10.81 2.56
N SER A 220 7.55 -11.87 2.60
CA SER A 220 8.62 -12.07 1.62
C SER A 220 8.05 -12.11 0.19
N MET A 221 8.61 -11.30 -0.70
CA MET A 221 8.24 -11.26 -2.12
C MET A 221 9.05 -12.24 -2.99
N ASP A 222 9.69 -13.23 -2.35
CA ASP A 222 10.51 -14.27 -2.97
C ASP A 222 11.51 -13.72 -3.99
N ALA A 223 12.32 -12.75 -3.55
CA ALA A 223 13.26 -12.03 -4.40
C ALA A 223 14.23 -12.98 -5.12
N GLY A 224 14.55 -12.68 -6.38
CA GLY A 224 15.43 -13.49 -7.22
C GLY A 224 14.77 -14.72 -7.85
N GLN A 225 13.47 -14.96 -7.63
CA GLN A 225 12.73 -15.94 -8.42
C GLN A 225 12.54 -15.48 -9.87
N ALA A 226 12.59 -16.43 -10.81
CA ALA A 226 12.28 -16.16 -12.22
C ALA A 226 10.83 -15.66 -12.38
N VAL A 227 10.60 -14.74 -13.32
CA VAL A 227 9.28 -14.12 -13.57
C VAL A 227 8.19 -15.18 -13.76
N GLU A 228 8.47 -16.27 -14.48
CA GLU A 228 7.51 -17.36 -14.67
C GLU A 228 7.12 -18.05 -13.35
N GLN A 229 8.07 -18.30 -12.45
CA GLN A 229 7.81 -18.89 -11.14
C GLN A 229 6.96 -17.96 -10.28
N ALA A 230 7.29 -16.66 -10.28
CA ALA A 230 6.54 -15.65 -9.58
C ALA A 230 5.10 -15.49 -10.14
N LEU A 231 4.90 -15.64 -11.46
CA LEU A 231 3.57 -15.68 -12.08
C LEU A 231 2.76 -16.92 -11.65
N ARG A 232 3.39 -18.10 -11.59
CA ARG A 232 2.74 -19.32 -11.08
C ARG A 232 2.31 -19.16 -9.62
N LYS A 233 3.14 -18.51 -8.80
CA LYS A 233 2.80 -18.17 -7.43
C LYS A 233 1.59 -17.22 -7.39
N ALA A 234 1.62 -16.12 -8.14
CA ALA A 234 0.50 -15.18 -8.22
C ALA A 234 -0.82 -15.85 -8.64
N LEU A 235 -0.79 -16.76 -9.63
CA LEU A 235 -1.96 -17.56 -10.00
C LEU A 235 -2.47 -18.42 -8.84
N GLY A 236 -1.55 -19.07 -8.11
CA GLY A 236 -1.88 -19.85 -6.92
C GLY A 236 -2.56 -18.99 -5.84
N ASP A 237 -1.98 -17.84 -5.52
CA ASP A 237 -2.50 -16.94 -4.49
C ASP A 237 -3.91 -16.43 -4.86
N VAL A 238 -4.14 -16.01 -6.11
CA VAL A 238 -5.46 -15.57 -6.58
C VAL A 238 -6.49 -16.69 -6.52
N ARG A 239 -6.14 -17.93 -6.91
CA ARG A 239 -7.04 -19.09 -6.83
C ARG A 239 -7.37 -19.47 -5.39
N GLU A 240 -6.40 -19.38 -4.50
CA GLU A 240 -6.61 -19.63 -3.07
C GLU A 240 -7.55 -18.57 -2.47
N ALA A 241 -7.33 -17.29 -2.78
CA ALA A 241 -8.20 -16.18 -2.36
C ALA A 241 -9.62 -16.36 -2.89
N LEU A 242 -9.78 -16.60 -4.19
CA LEU A 242 -11.07 -16.89 -4.81
C LEU A 242 -11.83 -18.01 -4.08
N GLY A 243 -11.13 -19.10 -3.76
CA GLY A 243 -11.70 -20.21 -3.02
C GLY A 243 -12.13 -19.84 -1.60
N ARG A 244 -11.33 -19.05 -0.87
CA ARG A 244 -11.68 -18.56 0.47
C ARG A 244 -12.86 -17.59 0.43
N HIS A 245 -12.83 -16.60 -0.46
CA HIS A 245 -13.86 -15.59 -0.63
C HIS A 245 -15.20 -16.17 -1.08
N THR A 246 -15.20 -17.16 -1.97
CA THR A 246 -16.42 -17.89 -2.36
C THR A 246 -17.06 -18.60 -1.17
N ARG A 247 -16.25 -19.19 -0.26
CA ARG A 247 -16.77 -19.79 0.97
C ARG A 247 -17.24 -18.73 1.97
N LEU A 248 -16.54 -17.59 2.04
CA LEU A 248 -16.87 -16.49 2.94
C LEU A 248 -18.21 -15.84 2.59
N GLN A 249 -18.59 -15.80 1.30
CA GLN A 249 -19.94 -15.39 0.87
C GLN A 249 -21.04 -16.24 1.53
N GLU A 250 -20.74 -17.49 1.90
CA GLU A 250 -21.68 -18.39 2.56
C GLU A 250 -21.67 -18.31 4.09
N ASP A 251 -20.69 -17.62 4.68
CA ASP A 251 -20.52 -17.51 6.12
C ASP A 251 -21.67 -16.75 6.80
N GLY A 252 -22.13 -17.30 7.93
CA GLY A 252 -23.31 -16.80 8.64
C GLY A 252 -23.10 -15.45 9.32
N GLU A 253 -21.87 -15.14 9.75
CA GLU A 253 -21.54 -13.82 10.30
C GLU A 253 -21.36 -12.82 9.17
N PHE A 254 -20.58 -13.19 8.13
CA PHE A 254 -20.35 -12.34 6.96
C PHE A 254 -21.65 -11.86 6.30
N LYS A 255 -22.65 -12.75 6.17
CA LYS A 255 -23.98 -12.42 5.62
C LYS A 255 -24.76 -11.36 6.40
N LYS A 256 -24.41 -11.07 7.65
CA LYS A 256 -25.05 -10.00 8.43
C LYS A 256 -24.60 -8.60 7.97
N HIS A 257 -23.47 -8.53 7.28
CA HIS A 257 -22.81 -7.29 6.87
C HIS A 257 -23.07 -7.03 5.38
N SER A 258 -24.24 -6.48 5.04
CA SER A 258 -24.68 -6.34 3.64
C SER A 258 -23.73 -5.55 2.74
N GLY A 259 -23.02 -4.55 3.29
CA GLY A 259 -21.98 -3.80 2.59
C GLY A 259 -20.77 -4.66 2.19
N LEU A 260 -20.35 -5.58 3.07
CA LEU A 260 -19.27 -6.53 2.80
C LEU A 260 -19.68 -7.54 1.73
N VAL A 261 -20.91 -8.05 1.82
CA VAL A 261 -21.45 -9.02 0.83
C VAL A 261 -21.43 -8.45 -0.58
N MET A 262 -21.99 -7.25 -0.78
CA MET A 262 -22.06 -6.64 -2.11
C MET A 262 -20.68 -6.41 -2.73
N LYS A 263 -19.71 -5.93 -1.93
CA LYS A 263 -18.33 -5.73 -2.39
C LYS A 263 -17.64 -7.06 -2.69
N MET A 264 -17.92 -8.11 -1.91
CA MET A 264 -17.37 -9.45 -2.11
C MET A 264 -17.82 -10.09 -3.43
N ASP A 265 -19.08 -9.89 -3.82
CA ASP A 265 -19.60 -10.39 -5.11
C ASP A 265 -18.77 -9.88 -6.29
N LEU A 266 -18.38 -8.59 -6.26
CA LEU A 266 -17.49 -8.01 -7.26
C LEU A 266 -16.07 -8.59 -7.16
N THR A 267 -15.52 -8.70 -5.95
CA THR A 267 -14.18 -9.25 -5.70
C THR A 267 -14.02 -10.65 -6.28
N VAL A 268 -14.98 -11.55 -6.04
CA VAL A 268 -14.94 -12.94 -6.54
C VAL A 268 -14.95 -13.00 -8.07
N GLN A 269 -15.73 -12.15 -8.72
CA GLN A 269 -15.74 -12.07 -10.19
C GLN A 269 -14.40 -11.57 -10.75
N GLN A 270 -13.82 -10.56 -10.12
CA GLN A 270 -12.50 -10.04 -10.50
C GLN A 270 -11.39 -11.08 -10.29
N GLU A 271 -11.37 -11.78 -9.15
CA GLU A 271 -10.39 -12.83 -8.88
C GLU A 271 -10.47 -13.99 -9.86
N SER A 272 -11.69 -14.40 -10.24
CA SER A 272 -11.90 -15.41 -11.29
C SER A 272 -11.30 -14.94 -12.62
N HIS A 273 -11.60 -13.71 -13.04
CA HIS A 273 -11.08 -13.14 -14.27
C HIS A 273 -9.53 -13.05 -14.27
N GLN A 274 -8.96 -12.58 -13.16
CA GLN A 274 -7.51 -12.48 -12.98
C GLN A 274 -6.83 -13.86 -13.05
N ALA A 275 -7.43 -14.89 -12.44
CA ALA A 275 -6.89 -16.24 -12.49
C ALA A 275 -6.90 -16.82 -13.92
N GLU A 276 -7.97 -16.60 -14.69
CA GLU A 276 -8.06 -17.00 -16.09
C GLU A 276 -6.99 -16.29 -16.93
N GLU A 277 -6.81 -14.97 -16.73
CA GLU A 277 -5.84 -14.18 -17.47
C GLU A 277 -4.39 -14.64 -17.22
N ILE A 278 -4.02 -14.86 -15.95
CA ILE A 278 -2.67 -15.36 -15.62
C ILE A 278 -2.46 -16.78 -16.13
N GLU A 279 -3.49 -17.63 -16.08
CA GLU A 279 -3.42 -18.98 -16.63
C GLU A 279 -3.16 -18.97 -18.14
N ASP A 280 -3.78 -18.05 -18.89
CA ASP A 280 -3.52 -17.87 -20.32
C ASP A 280 -2.09 -17.42 -20.60
N TRP A 281 -1.48 -16.59 -19.75
CA TRP A 281 -0.08 -16.18 -19.89
C TRP A 281 0.94 -17.30 -19.61
N LEU A 282 0.52 -18.36 -18.91
CA LEU A 282 1.36 -19.49 -18.52
C LEU A 282 1.26 -20.69 -19.49
N LYS A 283 0.42 -20.60 -20.52
CA LYS A 283 0.30 -21.59 -21.62
C LYS A 283 1.34 -21.36 -22.69
#